data_AF-A0A354YAW6-F1
#
_entry.id   AF-A0A354YAW6-F1
#
_cell.length_a   1.000
_cell.length_b   1.000
_cell.length_c   1.000
_cell.angle_alpha   90.00
_cell.angle_beta   90.00
_cell.angle_gamma   90.00
#
_symmetry.space_group_name_H-M   'P 1'
#
loop_
_entity.id
_entity.type
_entity.pdbx_description
1 polymer ?
#
loop_
_entity_poly.entity_id
_entity_poly.type
_entity_poly.pdbx_seq_one_letter_code
_entity_poly.pdbx_strand_id
1 'polypeptide(L)'
;MPLRHFVHVIGFQVPTAPGQTASDDNPLLVMLDREPTPEWRAVFQLCVEELPESLIQVPPKLHGKEIRVVPSAPVTRKTAADIRAFIDRVNRMTFLQSGSPRPRTTP
;
A
#
# COMPACT_ATOMS: atom_id res chain seq x y z
N MET A 1 -4.84 1.47 -22.59
CA MET A 1 -3.53 0.97 -22.11
C MET A 1 -3.80 0.07 -20.92
N PRO A 2 -3.40 -1.21 -20.92
CA PRO A 2 -3.92 -2.14 -19.93
C PRO A 2 -3.26 -1.90 -18.56
N LEU A 3 -4.04 -2.20 -17.52
CA LEU A 3 -3.84 -2.08 -16.06
C LEU A 3 -2.62 -2.85 -15.50
N ARG A 4 -1.50 -2.89 -16.23
CA ARG A 4 -0.28 -3.64 -15.88
C ARG A 4 0.38 -3.11 -14.60
N HIS A 5 0.11 -1.86 -14.22
CA HIS A 5 0.69 -1.21 -13.05
C HIS A 5 -0.14 -1.38 -11.76
N PHE A 6 -1.34 -1.97 -11.82
CA PHE A 6 -2.22 -2.02 -10.65
C PHE A 6 -1.92 -3.24 -9.80
N VAL A 7 -1.89 -3.06 -8.48
CA VAL A 7 -1.86 -4.19 -7.54
C VAL A 7 -3.14 -4.19 -6.71
N HIS A 8 -3.65 -5.37 -6.42
CA HIS A 8 -4.89 -5.56 -5.68
C HIS A 8 -4.61 -6.29 -4.39
N VAL A 9 -5.34 -5.93 -3.33
CA VAL A 9 -5.30 -6.66 -2.07
C VAL A 9 -6.08 -7.95 -2.20
N ILE A 10 -5.42 -9.09 -2.05
CA ILE A 10 -6.03 -10.42 -2.10
C ILE A 10 -6.31 -11.00 -0.71
N GLY A 11 -5.71 -10.44 0.34
CA GLY A 11 -5.89 -10.95 1.70
C GLY A 11 -5.21 -10.10 2.76
N PHE A 12 -5.58 -10.37 4.01
CA PHE A 12 -4.99 -9.78 5.21
C PHE A 12 -4.64 -10.91 6.17
N GLN A 13 -3.41 -10.92 6.67
CA GLN A 13 -3.03 -11.78 7.78
C GLN A 13 -2.97 -10.92 9.03
N VAL A 14 -4.00 -11.07 9.87
CA VAL A 14 -4.14 -10.33 11.12
C VAL A 14 -3.33 -11.05 12.21
N PRO A 15 -2.50 -10.34 12.99
CA PRO A 15 -1.86 -10.94 14.16
C PRO A 15 -2.94 -11.44 15.14
N THR A 16 -2.96 -12.76 15.40
CA THR A 16 -4.08 -13.47 16.05
C THR A 16 -4.07 -13.45 17.58
N ALA A 17 -3.20 -12.68 18.23
CA ALA A 17 -3.20 -12.63 19.68
C ALA A 17 -4.33 -11.70 20.18
N PRO A 18 -5.39 -12.22 20.85
CA PRO A 18 -6.44 -11.39 21.40
C PRO A 18 -5.86 -10.40 22.41
N GLY A 19 -6.07 -9.10 22.18
CA GLY A 19 -5.56 -8.02 23.03
C GLY A 19 -4.13 -7.55 22.73
N GLN A 20 -3.45 -8.10 21.72
CA GLN A 20 -2.17 -7.54 21.25
C GLN A 20 -2.39 -6.57 20.09
N THR A 21 -1.89 -5.35 20.25
CA THR A 21 -1.66 -4.42 19.14
C THR A 21 -0.60 -4.97 18.21
N ALA A 22 -0.75 -4.76 16.90
CA ALA A 22 0.29 -5.08 15.93
C ALA A 22 1.61 -4.42 16.34
N SER A 23 2.71 -5.16 16.25
CA SER A 23 4.07 -4.70 16.59
C SER A 23 5.04 -5.01 15.46
N ASP A 24 6.29 -4.55 15.53
CA ASP A 24 7.29 -4.81 14.50
C ASP A 24 7.56 -6.33 14.34
N ASP A 25 7.49 -7.09 15.44
CA ASP A 25 7.59 -8.56 15.47
C ASP A 25 6.31 -9.27 14.97
N ASN A 26 5.16 -8.60 14.96
CA ASN A 26 3.88 -9.17 14.55
C ASN A 26 3.00 -8.15 13.81
N PRO A 27 3.42 -7.71 12.61
CA PRO A 27 2.71 -6.70 11.84
C PRO A 27 1.48 -7.29 11.16
N LEU A 28 0.52 -6.42 10.80
CA LEU A 28 -0.53 -6.76 9.87
C LEU A 28 0.10 -6.95 8.47
N LEU A 29 -0.03 -8.14 7.89
CA LEU A 29 0.42 -8.38 6.53
C LEU A 29 -0.73 -8.19 5.56
N VAL A 30 -0.49 -7.38 4.55
CA VAL A 30 -1.41 -7.14 3.43
C VAL A 30 -0.85 -7.85 2.22
N MET A 31 -1.59 -8.84 1.70
CA MET A 31 -1.16 -9.65 0.58
C MET A 31 -1.63 -9.02 -0.74
N LEU A 32 -0.73 -8.91 -1.70
CA LEU A 32 -1.00 -8.38 -3.04
C LEU A 32 -1.13 -9.51 -4.07
N ASP A 33 -1.93 -9.29 -5.11
CA ASP A 33 -2.10 -10.21 -6.25
C ASP A 33 -0.80 -10.47 -7.01
N ARG A 34 0.10 -9.47 -7.05
CA ARG A 34 1.39 -9.54 -7.73
C ARG A 34 2.42 -8.63 -7.09
N GLU A 35 3.67 -8.84 -7.48
CA GLU A 35 4.77 -7.97 -7.09
C GLU A 35 4.64 -6.59 -7.76
N PRO A 36 4.69 -5.48 -7.01
CA PRO A 36 4.57 -4.16 -7.59
C PRO A 36 5.81 -3.77 -8.41
N THR A 37 5.55 -3.13 -9.56
CA THR A 37 6.57 -2.54 -10.43
C THR A 37 7.36 -1.42 -9.73
N PRO A 38 8.60 -1.11 -10.14
CA PRO A 38 9.40 -0.04 -9.54
C PRO A 38 8.68 1.33 -9.46
N GLU A 39 7.93 1.70 -10.50
CA GLU A 39 7.15 2.93 -10.55
C GLU A 39 6.10 2.97 -9.43
N TRP A 40 5.34 1.88 -9.29
CA TRP A 40 4.37 1.73 -8.21
C TRP A 40 5.03 1.81 -6.83
N ARG A 41 6.22 1.21 -6.65
CA ARG A 41 6.97 1.28 -5.38
C ARG A 41 7.39 2.71 -5.02
N ALA A 42 7.80 3.49 -6.01
CA ALA A 42 8.16 4.89 -5.80
C ALA A 42 6.93 5.71 -5.37
N VAL A 43 5.77 5.49 -6.01
CA VAL A 43 4.52 6.16 -5.64
C VAL A 43 4.04 5.72 -4.27
N PHE A 44 4.15 4.43 -3.95
CA PHE A 44 3.85 3.90 -2.62
C PHE A 44 4.67 4.63 -1.55
N GLN A 45 6.00 4.76 -1.74
CA GLN A 45 6.87 5.45 -0.80
C GLN A 45 6.44 6.90 -0.57
N LEU A 46 6.13 7.63 -1.65
CA LEU A 46 5.61 9.00 -1.56
C LEU A 46 4.31 9.07 -0.77
N CYS A 47 3.37 8.16 -1.05
CA CYS A 47 2.10 8.12 -0.32
C CYS A 47 2.29 7.73 1.15
N VAL A 48 3.30 6.93 1.48
CA VAL A 48 3.63 6.55 2.86
C VAL A 48 4.18 7.72 3.66
N GLU A 49 5.03 8.56 3.06
CA GLU A 49 5.55 9.77 3.70
C GLU A 49 4.46 10.81 4.00
N GLU A 50 3.34 10.76 3.27
CA GLU A 50 2.16 11.60 3.52
C GLU A 50 1.16 11.00 4.52
N LEU A 51 1.36 9.77 5.00
CA LEU A 51 0.42 9.16 5.94
C LEU A 51 0.54 9.84 7.31
N PRO A 52 -0.59 10.22 7.94
CA PRO A 52 -0.54 10.81 9.26
C PRO A 52 -0.09 9.77 10.29
N GLU A 53 0.84 10.16 11.15
CA GLU A 53 1.40 9.32 12.24
C GLU A 53 0.31 8.79 13.20
N SER A 54 -0.85 9.44 13.24
CA SER A 54 -2.00 9.00 14.04
C SER A 54 -2.62 7.68 13.56
N LEU A 55 -2.41 7.27 12.30
CA LEU A 55 -2.95 6.02 11.74
C LEU A 55 -2.00 4.83 11.86
N ILE A 56 -0.69 5.06 11.96
CA ILE A 56 0.34 4.03 11.82
C ILE A 56 1.49 4.34 12.77
N GLN A 57 1.92 3.37 13.56
CA GLN A 57 3.05 3.54 14.47
C GLN A 57 4.39 3.60 13.73
N VAL A 58 4.47 2.84 12.62
CA VAL A 58 5.67 2.72 11.80
C VAL A 58 5.27 2.83 10.34
N PRO A 59 6.05 3.53 9.49
CA PRO A 59 5.79 3.60 8.06
C PRO A 59 5.64 2.20 7.47
N PRO A 60 4.56 1.91 6.71
CA PRO A 60 4.35 0.59 6.15
C PRO A 60 5.44 0.26 5.14
N LYS A 61 5.95 -0.98 5.23
CA LYS A 61 7.08 -1.45 4.42
C LYS A 61 6.62 -2.47 3.39
N LEU A 62 7.03 -2.30 2.14
CA LEU A 62 6.77 -3.25 1.06
C LEU A 62 7.88 -4.30 0.99
N HIS A 63 7.50 -5.58 1.03
CA HIS A 63 8.38 -6.73 0.87
C HIS A 63 7.83 -7.65 -0.23
N GLY A 64 8.37 -7.53 -1.45
CA GLY A 64 7.90 -8.31 -2.60
C GLY A 64 6.43 -8.04 -2.88
N LYS A 65 5.56 -9.01 -2.58
CA LYS A 65 4.11 -9.00 -2.78
C LYS A 65 3.32 -8.83 -1.47
N GLU A 66 3.98 -8.36 -0.43
CA GLU A 66 3.40 -8.16 0.90
C GLU A 66 3.70 -6.75 1.40
N ILE A 67 2.72 -6.11 2.06
CA ILE A 67 2.92 -4.85 2.78
C ILE A 67 2.79 -5.14 4.27
N ARG A 68 3.80 -4.74 5.04
CA ARG A 68 3.82 -4.82 6.50
C ARG A 68 3.30 -3.52 7.07
N VAL A 69 2.25 -3.59 7.87
CA VAL A 69 1.59 -2.43 8.48
C VAL A 69 1.55 -2.61 9.99
N VAL A 70 1.95 -1.58 10.74
CA VAL A 70 1.86 -1.55 12.21
C VAL A 70 0.84 -0.47 12.60
N PRO A 71 -0.46 -0.77 12.59
CA PRO A 71 -1.49 0.21 12.93
C PRO A 71 -1.35 0.72 14.38
N SER A 72 -1.69 1.99 14.59
CA SER A 72 -1.74 2.62 15.93
C SER A 72 -2.88 2.10 16.82
N ALA A 73 -3.87 1.44 16.21
CA ALA A 73 -5.05 0.92 16.86
C ALA A 73 -5.29 -0.56 16.53
N PRO A 74 -6.17 -1.28 17.28
CA PRO A 74 -6.54 -2.65 16.96
C PRO A 74 -7.05 -2.80 15.52
N VAL A 75 -6.69 -3.90 14.86
CA VAL A 75 -7.11 -4.16 13.48
C VAL A 75 -8.62 -4.39 13.44
N THR A 76 -9.33 -3.48 12.77
CA THR A 76 -10.78 -3.59 12.55
C THR A 76 -11.10 -3.76 11.07
N ARG A 77 -12.37 -4.08 10.75
CA ARG A 77 -12.85 -4.05 9.35
C ARG A 77 -12.62 -2.68 8.70
N LYS A 78 -12.69 -1.59 9.47
CA LYS A 78 -12.41 -0.23 8.99
C LYS A 78 -10.94 -0.09 8.58
N THR A 79 -10.01 -0.58 9.39
CA THR A 79 -8.58 -0.61 9.07
C THR A 79 -8.30 -1.30 7.72
N ALA A 80 -8.94 -2.45 7.49
CA ALA A 80 -8.82 -3.15 6.20
C ALA A 80 -9.41 -2.36 5.02
N ALA A 81 -10.49 -1.60 5.23
CA ALA A 81 -11.05 -0.72 4.21
C ALA A 81 -10.13 0.47 3.90
N ASP A 82 -9.56 1.09 4.94
CA ASP A 82 -8.62 2.22 4.81
C ASP A 82 -7.35 1.79 4.05
N ILE A 83 -6.81 0.61 4.33
CA ILE A 83 -5.65 0.05 3.61
C ILE A 83 -5.97 -0.20 2.13
N ARG A 84 -7.17 -0.74 1.82
CA ARG A 84 -7.59 -0.92 0.43
C ARG A 84 -7.70 0.43 -0.29
N ALA A 85 -8.32 1.42 0.34
CA ALA A 85 -8.44 2.75 -0.22
C ALA A 85 -7.07 3.42 -0.44
N PHE A 86 -6.12 3.19 0.47
CA PHE A 86 -4.74 3.63 0.30
C PHE A 86 -4.08 3.00 -0.94
N ILE A 87 -4.18 1.69 -1.11
CA ILE A 87 -3.61 0.98 -2.27
C ILE A 87 -4.28 1.45 -3.57
N ASP A 88 -5.59 1.67 -3.57
CA ASP A 88 -6.31 2.25 -4.70
C ASP A 88 -5.82 3.67 -5.05
N ARG A 89 -5.49 4.48 -4.04
CA ARG A 89 -4.86 5.80 -4.26
C ARG A 89 -3.48 5.65 -4.91
N VAL A 90 -2.64 4.73 -4.44
CA VAL A 90 -1.31 4.47 -5.04
C VAL A 90 -1.47 4.01 -6.48
N ASN A 91 -2.41 3.10 -6.77
CA ASN A 91 -2.73 2.66 -8.13
C ASN A 91 -3.10 3.85 -9.04
N ARG A 92 -4.02 4.71 -8.59
CA ARG A 92 -4.43 5.91 -9.34
C ARG A 92 -3.27 6.87 -9.59
N MET A 93 -2.46 7.15 -8.58
CA MET A 93 -1.30 8.03 -8.73
C MET A 93 -0.24 7.45 -9.67
N THR A 94 0.03 6.15 -9.56
CA THR A 94 0.94 5.44 -10.47
C THR A 94 0.45 5.53 -11.90
N PHE A 95 -0.85 5.36 -12.14
CA PHE A 95 -1.44 5.54 -13.46
C PHE A 95 -1.28 6.96 -14.00
N LEU A 96 -1.53 7.99 -13.18
CA LEU A 96 -1.39 9.39 -13.59
C LEU A 96 0.06 9.74 -13.94
N GLN A 97 1.04 9.23 -13.19
CA GLN A 97 2.45 9.43 -13.48
C GLN A 97 2.91 8.67 -14.73
N SER A 98 2.44 7.43 -14.90
CA SER A 98 2.76 6.59 -16.08
C SER A 98 2.05 7.06 -17.35
N GLY A 99 0.89 7.71 -17.18
CA GLY A 99 0.00 8.16 -18.24
C GLY A 99 0.21 9.61 -18.67
N SER A 100 1.18 10.34 -18.07
CA SER A 100 1.55 11.66 -18.57
C SER A 100 2.04 11.50 -20.02
N PRO A 101 1.30 12.00 -21.02
CA PRO A 101 1.74 11.88 -22.40
C PRO A 101 3.00 12.71 -22.49
N ARG A 102 4.15 12.05 -22.65
CA ARG A 102 5.36 12.77 -23.08
C ARG A 102 4.93 13.62 -24.27
N PRO A 103 5.10 14.96 -24.23
CA PRO A 103 4.80 15.77 -25.39
C PRO A 103 5.60 15.16 -26.54
N ARG A 104 4.89 14.71 -27.57
CA ARG A 104 5.52 14.28 -28.81
C ARG A 104 6.25 15.51 -29.34
N THR A 105 7.54 15.60 -29.08
CA THR A 105 8.44 16.41 -29.90
C THR A 105 8.44 15.77 -31.27
N THR A 106 7.53 16.24 -32.12
CA THR A 106 7.60 16.01 -33.56
C THR A 106 8.86 16.71 -34.09
N PRO A 107 9.65 16.04 -34.95
CA PRO A 107 10.81 16.63 -35.61
C PRO A 107 10.43 17.73 -36.61
#